data_AF-A0A8T9CNZ8-F1
#
_entry.id   AF-A0A8T9CNZ8-F1
#
_cell.length_a   1.000
_cell.length_b   1.000
_cell.length_c   1.000
_cell.angle_alpha   90.00
_cell.angle_beta   90.00
_cell.angle_gamma   90.00
#
_symmetry.space_group_name_H-M   'P 1'
#
loop_
_entity.id
_entity.type
_entity.pdbx_description
1 polymer ?
#
loop_
_entity_poly.entity_id
_entity_poly.type
_entity_poly.pdbx_seq_one_letter_code
_entity_poly.pdbx_strand_id
1 'polypeptide(L)'
;MWHTLLNWHSGTEWSAVSALGSVVSALGSILTVILGFWAMNVWRRQEALKAKMALKMAVADYSNALSQLPLFLSRNVRIEKRAELRELSHKLNAINNAFLICEHMLEKYPSVNSGCRSLSVAHKEYIRMRDNSIQAKYICHNILSEPFVFK
;
A
#
# COMPACT_ATOMS: atom_id res chain seq x y z
N MET A 1 32.71 44.00 -48.18
CA MET A 1 32.45 42.68 -48.80
C MET A 1 33.22 41.52 -48.14
N TRP A 2 34.42 41.74 -47.56
CA TRP A 2 35.17 40.66 -46.88
C TRP A 2 34.57 40.21 -45.53
N HIS A 3 34.02 41.14 -44.73
CA HIS A 3 33.35 40.82 -43.46
C HIS A 3 32.12 39.92 -43.61
N THR A 4 31.38 40.05 -44.72
CA THR A 4 30.20 39.22 -45.01
C THR A 4 30.57 37.78 -45.36
N LEU A 5 31.71 37.55 -46.03
CA LEU A 5 32.18 36.19 -46.37
C LEU A 5 32.73 35.44 -45.14
N LEU A 6 33.45 36.15 -44.26
CA LEU A 6 33.95 35.58 -43.00
C LEU A 6 32.81 35.28 -42.00
N ASN A 7 31.80 36.15 -41.90
CA ASN A 7 30.61 35.90 -41.09
C ASN A 7 29.74 34.76 -41.65
N TRP A 8 29.76 34.55 -42.97
CA TRP A 8 29.02 33.44 -43.58
C TRP A 8 29.64 32.09 -43.22
N HIS A 9 30.97 31.98 -43.29
CA HIS A 9 31.70 30.77 -42.91
C HIS A 9 31.55 30.43 -41.42
N SER A 10 31.74 31.42 -40.54
CA SER A 10 31.55 31.23 -39.10
C SER A 10 30.09 30.88 -38.76
N GLY A 11 29.12 31.52 -39.42
CA GLY A 11 27.69 31.22 -39.26
C GLY A 11 27.33 29.76 -39.61
N THR A 12 27.93 29.19 -40.66
CA THR A 12 27.74 27.78 -41.02
C THR A 12 28.32 26.80 -39.99
N GLU A 13 29.47 27.10 -39.39
CA GLU A 13 30.09 26.26 -38.35
C GLU A 13 29.24 26.24 -37.06
N TRP A 14 28.79 27.41 -36.60
CA TRP A 14 27.91 27.51 -35.42
C TRP A 14 26.53 26.88 -35.66
N SER A 15 26.02 26.93 -36.89
CA SER A 15 24.77 26.26 -37.28
C SER A 15 24.91 24.73 -37.22
N ALA A 16 26.05 24.18 -37.66
CA ALA A 16 26.32 22.75 -37.55
C ALA A 16 26.47 22.29 -36.09
N VAL A 17 27.18 23.07 -35.27
CA VAL A 17 27.35 22.77 -33.82
C VAL A 17 26.02 22.83 -33.07
N SER A 18 25.17 23.82 -33.35
CA SER A 18 23.85 23.94 -32.74
C SER A 18 22.87 22.85 -33.20
N ALA A 19 22.97 22.39 -34.45
CA ALA A 19 22.21 21.23 -34.94
C ALA A 19 22.63 19.92 -34.24
N LEU A 20 23.93 19.71 -34.00
CA LEU A 20 24.40 18.58 -33.20
C LEU A 20 23.94 18.69 -31.73
N GLY A 21 24.01 19.89 -31.15
CA GLY A 21 23.54 20.16 -29.80
C GLY A 21 22.04 19.92 -29.62
N SER A 22 21.22 20.24 -30.63
CA SER A 22 19.78 20.00 -30.58
C SER A 22 19.43 18.52 -30.71
N VAL A 23 20.16 17.74 -31.52
CA VAL A 23 20.01 16.27 -31.60
C VAL A 23 20.38 15.60 -30.29
N VAL A 24 21.51 15.99 -29.67
CA VAL A 24 21.93 15.46 -28.36
C VAL A 24 20.91 15.81 -27.28
N SER A 25 20.40 17.04 -27.29
CA SER A 25 19.36 17.48 -26.36
C SER A 25 18.05 16.71 -26.57
N ALA A 26 17.64 16.49 -27.82
CA ALA A 26 16.45 15.70 -28.17
C ALA A 26 16.57 14.24 -27.70
N LEU A 27 17.74 13.61 -27.92
CA LEU A 27 18.01 12.26 -27.41
C LEU A 27 17.98 12.22 -25.88
N GLY A 28 18.59 13.22 -25.21
CA GLY A 28 18.54 13.36 -23.76
C GLY A 28 17.12 13.49 -23.21
N SER A 29 16.26 14.26 -23.88
CA SER A 29 14.84 14.39 -23.52
C SER A 29 14.10 13.07 -23.67
N ILE A 30 14.32 12.31 -24.75
CA ILE A 30 13.69 11.00 -24.97
C ILE A 30 14.10 10.02 -23.85
N LEU A 31 15.39 9.95 -23.53
CA LEU A 31 15.90 9.14 -22.42
C LEU A 31 15.26 9.53 -21.08
N THR A 32 15.14 10.83 -20.82
CA THR A 32 14.51 11.34 -19.60
C THR A 32 13.04 10.91 -19.50
N VAL A 33 12.29 10.96 -20.61
CA VAL A 33 10.89 10.50 -20.65
C VAL A 33 10.79 9.00 -20.37
N ILE A 34 11.66 8.18 -20.97
CA ILE A 34 11.68 6.72 -20.74
C ILE A 34 11.98 6.41 -19.28
N LEU A 35 13.01 7.04 -18.71
CA LEU A 35 13.38 6.86 -17.31
C LEU A 35 12.28 7.34 -16.37
N GLY A 36 11.65 8.48 -16.66
CA GLY A 36 10.51 9.00 -15.91
C GLY A 36 9.32 8.03 -15.92
N PHE A 37 9.00 7.46 -17.09
CA PHE A 37 7.96 6.45 -17.22
C PHE A 37 8.27 5.18 -16.40
N TRP A 38 9.52 4.72 -16.43
CA TRP A 38 9.97 3.59 -15.62
C TRP A 38 9.87 3.87 -14.12
N ALA A 39 10.37 5.03 -13.68
CA ALA A 39 10.33 5.46 -12.29
C ALA A 39 8.89 5.53 -11.76
N MET A 40 7.96 6.09 -12.55
CA MET A 40 6.54 6.16 -12.19
C MET A 40 5.91 4.77 -12.05
N ASN A 41 6.25 3.83 -12.93
CA ASN A 41 5.75 2.47 -12.85
C ASN A 41 6.29 1.70 -11.63
N VAL A 42 7.57 1.86 -11.33
CA VAL A 42 8.18 1.27 -10.12
C VAL A 42 7.57 1.88 -8.86
N TRP A 43 7.38 3.20 -8.84
CA TRP A 43 6.78 3.89 -7.71
C TRP A 43 5.35 3.44 -7.45
N ARG A 44 4.52 3.31 -8.49
CA ARG A 44 3.17 2.73 -8.37
C ARG A 44 3.17 1.32 -7.79
N ARG A 45 4.12 0.46 -8.21
CA ARG A 45 4.27 -0.90 -7.65
C ARG A 45 4.65 -0.87 -6.18
N GLN A 46 5.53 0.05 -5.78
CA GLN A 46 5.91 0.21 -4.37
C GLN A 46 4.75 0.69 -3.51
N GLU A 47 3.96 1.66 -3.98
CA GLU A 47 2.77 2.13 -3.24
C GLU A 47 1.75 1.00 -3.04
N ALA A 48 1.52 0.18 -4.06
CA ALA A 48 0.67 -1.00 -3.93
C ALA A 48 1.22 -2.04 -2.93
N LEU A 49 2.53 -2.25 -2.90
CA LEU A 49 3.19 -3.14 -1.92
C LEU A 49 3.07 -2.60 -0.49
N LYS A 50 3.30 -1.30 -0.29
CA LYS A 50 3.16 -0.64 1.01
C LYS A 50 1.73 -0.75 1.54
N ALA A 51 0.73 -0.53 0.69
CA ALA A 51 -0.68 -0.67 1.09
C ALA A 51 -1.00 -2.08 1.60
N LYS A 52 -0.57 -3.12 0.86
CA LYS A 52 -0.75 -4.52 1.26
C LYS A 52 -0.01 -4.86 2.56
N MET A 53 1.20 -4.33 2.72
CA MET A 53 1.99 -4.54 3.94
C MET A 53 1.34 -3.86 5.14
N ALA A 54 0.81 -2.64 4.97
CA ALA A 54 0.05 -1.94 6.01
C ALA A 54 -1.19 -2.74 6.45
N LEU A 55 -1.91 -3.35 5.51
CA LEU A 55 -3.02 -4.25 5.84
C LEU A 55 -2.54 -5.47 6.64
N LYS A 56 -1.48 -6.14 6.20
CA LYS A 56 -0.94 -7.32 6.88
C LYS A 56 -0.48 -6.99 8.30
N MET A 57 0.19 -5.86 8.49
CA MET A 57 0.60 -5.35 9.80
C MET A 57 -0.61 -5.04 10.68
N ALA A 58 -1.63 -4.35 10.16
CA ALA A 58 -2.84 -4.03 10.92
C ALA A 58 -3.58 -5.30 11.41
N VAL A 59 -3.64 -6.34 10.57
CA VAL A 59 -4.21 -7.65 10.97
C VAL A 59 -3.37 -8.33 12.04
N ALA A 60 -2.04 -8.26 11.95
CA ALA A 60 -1.15 -8.80 12.97
C ALA A 60 -1.31 -8.07 14.32
N ASP A 61 -1.37 -6.73 14.31
CA ASP A 61 -1.54 -5.90 15.51
C ASP A 61 -2.87 -6.18 16.22
N TYR A 62 -3.94 -6.36 15.43
CA TYR A 62 -5.24 -6.78 15.95
C TYR A 62 -5.20 -8.19 16.54
N SER A 63 -4.59 -9.15 15.85
CA SER A 63 -4.45 -10.53 16.35
C SER A 63 -3.66 -10.57 17.67
N ASN A 64 -2.61 -9.75 17.78
CA ASN A 64 -1.82 -9.63 18.99
C ASN A 64 -2.66 -9.03 20.14
N ALA A 65 -3.37 -7.93 19.90
CA ALA A 65 -4.28 -7.34 20.91
C ALA A 65 -5.38 -8.34 21.35
N LEU A 66 -5.92 -9.11 20.40
CA LEU A 66 -6.92 -10.14 20.70
C LEU A 66 -6.34 -11.29 21.53
N SER A 67 -5.04 -11.55 21.45
CA SER A 67 -4.38 -12.58 22.25
C SER A 67 -4.21 -12.20 23.73
N GLN A 68 -4.16 -10.90 24.03
CA GLN A 68 -4.07 -10.34 25.38
C GLN A 68 -5.42 -10.29 26.10
N LEU A 69 -6.51 -10.49 25.34
CA LEU A 69 -7.87 -10.55 25.86
C LEU A 69 -8.30 -12.00 26.16
N PRO A 70 -9.20 -12.19 27.14
CA PRO A 70 -9.69 -13.52 27.49
C PRO A 70 -10.51 -14.15 26.36
N LEU A 71 -10.56 -15.48 26.32
CA LEU A 71 -11.30 -16.22 25.28
C LEU A 71 -12.80 -15.90 25.28
N PHE A 72 -13.36 -15.65 26.46
CA PHE A 72 -14.76 -15.28 26.68
C PHE A 72 -14.81 -13.97 27.48
N LEU A 73 -15.63 -13.02 27.02
CA LEU A 73 -15.92 -11.83 27.82
C LEU A 73 -17.03 -12.15 28.82
N SER A 74 -16.79 -11.84 30.09
CA SER A 74 -17.83 -11.69 31.10
C SER A 74 -18.15 -10.20 31.32
N ARG A 75 -19.30 -9.90 31.92
CA ARG A 75 -19.73 -8.52 32.19
C ARG A 75 -18.71 -7.76 33.06
N ASN A 76 -18.11 -8.43 34.04
CA ASN A 76 -17.13 -7.83 34.96
C ASN A 76 -15.82 -7.51 34.23
N VAL A 77 -15.32 -8.48 33.45
CA VAL A 77 -14.12 -8.34 32.63
C VAL A 77 -14.28 -7.24 31.57
N ARG A 78 -15.48 -7.06 31.00
CA ARG A 78 -15.75 -6.00 30.03
C ARG A 78 -15.61 -4.60 30.63
N ILE A 79 -16.00 -4.43 31.88
CA ILE A 79 -15.89 -3.14 32.59
C ILE A 79 -14.42 -2.88 32.93
N GLU A 80 -13.72 -3.90 33.43
CA GLU A 80 -12.31 -3.85 33.78
C GLU A 80 -11.42 -3.55 32.57
N LYS A 81 -11.60 -4.31 31.48
CA LYS A 81 -10.81 -4.20 30.24
C LYS A 81 -11.45 -3.30 29.18
N ARG A 82 -12.27 -2.33 29.59
CA ARG A 82 -12.97 -1.42 28.66
C ARG A 82 -12.01 -0.65 27.75
N ALA A 83 -10.86 -0.24 28.29
CA ALA A 83 -9.82 0.46 27.52
C ALA A 83 -9.23 -0.43 26.42
N GLU A 84 -8.87 -1.67 26.75
CA GLU A 84 -8.33 -2.66 25.80
C GLU A 84 -9.35 -3.02 24.71
N LEU A 85 -10.63 -3.14 25.05
CA LEU A 85 -11.70 -3.39 24.07
C LEU A 85 -11.91 -2.21 23.13
N ARG A 86 -11.75 -0.98 23.62
CA ARG A 86 -11.79 0.22 22.78
C ARG A 86 -10.58 0.24 21.85
N GLU A 87 -9.39 -0.08 22.34
CA GLU A 87 -8.19 -0.23 21.51
C GLU A 87 -8.38 -1.31 20.44
N LEU A 88 -8.96 -2.46 20.78
CA LEU A 88 -9.27 -3.53 19.83
C LEU A 88 -10.18 -3.03 18.70
N SER A 89 -11.20 -2.22 19.03
CA SER A 89 -12.08 -1.58 18.03
C SER A 89 -11.33 -0.57 17.17
N HIS A 90 -10.38 0.19 17.73
CA HIS A 90 -9.52 1.08 16.97
C HIS A 90 -8.63 0.30 15.98
N LYS A 91 -8.06 -0.84 16.40
CA LYS A 91 -7.26 -1.71 15.52
C LYS A 91 -8.11 -2.33 14.40
N LEU A 92 -9.36 -2.72 14.69
CA LEU A 92 -10.27 -3.16 13.63
C LEU A 92 -10.55 -2.05 12.61
N ASN A 93 -10.77 -0.82 13.07
CA ASN A 93 -10.96 0.31 12.16
C ASN A 93 -9.71 0.58 11.31
N ALA A 94 -8.51 0.41 11.87
CA ALA A 94 -7.27 0.48 11.09
C ALA A 94 -7.20 -0.59 9.99
N ILE A 95 -7.64 -1.82 10.27
CA ILE A 95 -7.77 -2.89 9.25
C ILE A 95 -8.77 -2.48 8.17
N ASN A 96 -9.95 -1.99 8.55
CA ASN A 96 -10.97 -1.60 7.59
C ASN A 96 -10.48 -0.45 6.68
N ASN A 97 -9.78 0.53 7.24
CA ASN A 97 -9.17 1.61 6.47
C ASN A 97 -8.08 1.10 5.52
N ALA A 98 -7.18 0.23 6.00
CA ALA A 98 -6.16 -0.39 5.17
C ALA A 98 -6.76 -1.27 4.06
N PHE A 99 -7.87 -1.94 4.35
CA PHE A 99 -8.62 -2.77 3.41
C PHE A 99 -9.26 -1.91 2.31
N LEU A 100 -9.83 -0.75 2.65
CA LEU A 100 -10.36 0.21 1.67
C LEU A 100 -9.25 0.75 0.76
N ILE A 101 -8.07 1.07 1.29
CA ILE A 101 -6.92 1.51 0.48
C ILE A 101 -6.49 0.42 -0.51
N CYS A 102 -6.65 -0.85 -0.14
CA CYS A 102 -6.25 -2.00 -0.95
C CYS A 102 -7.30 -2.45 -1.98
N GLU A 103 -8.44 -1.76 -2.11
CA GLU A 103 -9.64 -2.10 -2.91
C GLU A 103 -9.40 -3.12 -4.06
N HIS A 104 -8.94 -2.66 -5.23
CA HIS A 104 -8.72 -3.50 -6.40
C HIS A 104 -7.46 -4.38 -6.32
N MET A 105 -6.58 -4.13 -5.37
CA MET A 105 -5.32 -4.86 -5.22
C MET A 105 -5.51 -6.26 -4.62
N LEU A 106 -6.65 -6.48 -3.94
CA LEU A 106 -7.01 -7.72 -3.25
C LEU A 106 -7.97 -8.62 -4.05
N GLU A 107 -8.45 -8.20 -5.22
CA GLU A 107 -9.36 -9.01 -6.07
C GLU A 107 -8.75 -10.37 -6.44
N LYS A 108 -7.42 -10.43 -6.60
CA LYS A 108 -6.67 -11.66 -6.85
C LYS A 108 -6.59 -12.61 -5.64
N TYR A 109 -7.08 -12.19 -4.47
CA TYR A 109 -6.98 -12.90 -3.19
C TYR A 109 -8.36 -12.95 -2.50
N PRO A 110 -9.29 -13.77 -3.00
CA PRO A 110 -10.66 -13.83 -2.48
C PRO A 110 -10.70 -14.20 -1.00
N SER A 111 -9.81 -15.09 -0.53
CA SER A 111 -9.71 -15.50 0.87
C SER A 111 -9.39 -14.35 1.84
N VAL A 112 -8.49 -13.43 1.43
CA VAL A 112 -8.13 -12.24 2.23
C VAL A 112 -9.30 -11.26 2.25
N ASN A 113 -9.94 -11.03 1.10
CA ASN A 113 -11.09 -10.15 0.97
C ASN A 113 -12.28 -10.63 1.82
N SER A 114 -12.65 -11.91 1.71
CA SER A 114 -13.70 -12.50 2.55
C SER A 114 -13.31 -12.50 4.03
N GLY A 115 -12.04 -12.78 4.34
CA GLY A 115 -11.49 -12.73 5.69
C GLY A 115 -11.68 -11.36 6.34
N CYS A 116 -11.21 -10.29 5.70
CA CYS A 116 -11.34 -8.93 6.20
C CYS A 116 -12.80 -8.52 6.44
N ARG A 117 -13.73 -8.89 5.53
CA ARG A 117 -15.16 -8.62 5.70
C ARG A 117 -15.77 -9.40 6.88
N SER A 118 -15.43 -10.69 6.99
CA SER A 118 -15.93 -11.56 8.06
C SER A 118 -15.38 -11.18 9.45
N LEU A 119 -14.17 -10.60 9.52
CA LEU A 119 -13.53 -10.21 10.76
C LEU A 119 -14.34 -9.15 11.53
N SER A 120 -14.95 -8.20 10.83
CA SER A 120 -15.81 -7.18 11.44
C SER A 120 -17.06 -7.79 12.10
N VAL A 121 -17.60 -8.86 11.53
CA VAL A 121 -18.74 -9.60 12.09
C VAL A 121 -18.30 -10.37 13.34
N ALA A 122 -17.21 -11.13 13.24
CA ALA A 122 -16.67 -11.90 14.37
C ALA A 122 -16.30 -10.99 15.56
N HIS A 123 -15.69 -9.83 15.30
CA HIS A 123 -15.38 -8.84 16.33
C HIS A 123 -16.64 -8.34 17.06
N LYS A 124 -17.72 -8.06 16.31
CA LYS A 124 -18.98 -7.57 16.87
C LYS A 124 -19.63 -8.61 17.77
N GLU A 125 -19.65 -9.88 17.36
CA GLU A 125 -20.22 -10.96 18.17
C GLU A 125 -19.39 -11.22 19.44
N TYR A 126 -18.07 -11.09 19.36
CA TYR A 126 -17.17 -11.16 20.52
C TYR A 126 -17.40 -10.01 21.52
N ILE A 127 -17.47 -8.75 21.07
CA ILE A 127 -17.76 -7.60 21.94
C ILE A 127 -19.15 -7.72 22.60
N ARG A 128 -20.11 -8.34 21.89
CA ARG A 128 -21.46 -8.61 22.39
C ARG A 128 -21.52 -9.78 23.37
N MET A 129 -20.40 -10.44 23.67
CA MET A 129 -20.31 -11.63 24.53
C MET A 129 -21.12 -12.81 23.99
N ARG A 130 -21.38 -12.85 22.67
CA ARG A 130 -22.17 -13.91 22.04
C ARG A 130 -21.30 -15.04 21.49
N ASP A 131 -20.04 -14.74 21.19
CA ASP A 131 -19.08 -15.68 20.65
C ASP A 131 -17.69 -15.51 21.30
N ASN A 132 -16.81 -16.47 21.07
CA ASN A 132 -15.45 -16.50 21.58
C ASN A 132 -14.47 -15.75 20.66
N SER A 133 -13.26 -15.47 21.17
CA SER A 133 -12.21 -14.86 20.35
C SER A 133 -11.56 -15.83 19.34
N ILE A 134 -11.92 -17.12 19.35
CA ILE A 134 -11.29 -18.15 18.52
C ILE A 134 -11.61 -17.90 17.04
N GLN A 135 -12.86 -17.61 16.71
CA GLN A 135 -13.27 -17.34 15.34
C GLN A 135 -12.50 -16.14 14.75
N ALA A 136 -12.39 -15.05 15.51
CA ALA A 136 -11.65 -13.87 15.09
C ALA A 136 -10.14 -14.15 14.96
N LYS A 137 -9.53 -14.93 15.87
CA LYS A 137 -8.13 -15.38 15.76
C LYS A 137 -7.89 -16.25 14.52
N TYR A 138 -8.80 -17.18 14.24
CA TYR A 138 -8.72 -18.06 13.08
C TYR A 138 -8.78 -17.27 11.76
N ILE A 139 -9.70 -16.30 11.66
CA ILE A 139 -9.78 -15.41 10.49
C ILE A 139 -8.48 -14.61 10.32
N CYS A 140 -7.92 -14.06 11.41
CA CYS A 140 -6.66 -13.34 11.35
C CYS A 140 -5.51 -14.25 10.89
N HIS A 141 -5.44 -15.48 11.40
CA HIS A 141 -4.42 -16.44 11.01
C HIS A 141 -4.50 -16.78 9.52
N ASN A 142 -5.70 -17.03 8.99
CA ASN A 142 -5.90 -17.31 7.56
C ASN A 142 -5.50 -16.12 6.66
N ILE A 143 -5.74 -14.89 7.09
CA ILE A 143 -5.28 -13.70 6.35
C ILE A 143 -3.76 -13.58 6.39
N LEU A 144 -3.14 -13.85 7.54
CA LEU A 144 -1.69 -13.71 7.74
C LEU A 144 -0.89 -14.82 7.05
N SER A 145 -1.43 -16.03 6.96
CA SER A 145 -0.79 -17.16 6.28
C SER A 145 -0.77 -17.00 4.75
N GLU A 146 -1.69 -16.23 4.19
CA GLU A 146 -1.74 -15.99 2.75
C GLU A 146 -0.55 -15.12 2.26
N PRO A 147 0.18 -15.56 1.23
CA PRO A 147 1.26 -14.78 0.60
C PRO A 147 0.67 -13.80 -0.44
N PHE A 148 0.15 -12.66 0.03
CA PHE A 148 -0.41 -11.61 -0.85
C PHE A 148 0.47 -10.36 -0.99
N VAL A 149 1.45 -10.17 -0.10
CA VAL A 149 2.35 -8.99 -0.07
C VAL A 149 3.55 -9.17 -0.99
N PHE A 150 4.32 -10.25 -0.83
CA PHE A 150 5.48 -10.57 -1.67
C PHE A 150 5.12 -11.78 -2.53
N LYS A 151 4.83 -11.54 -3.80
CA LYS A 151 4.74 -12.54 -4.86
C LYS A 151 5.75 -12.21 -5.95
#